data_AF-A0A3N5TXT5-F1
#
_entry.id   AF-A0A3N5TXT5-F1
#
_cell.length_a   1.000
_cell.length_b   1.000
_cell.length_c   1.000
_cell.angle_alpha   90.00
_cell.angle_beta   90.00
_cell.angle_gamma   90.00
#
_symmetry.space_group_name_H-M   'P 1'
#
loop_
_entity.id
_entity.type
_entity.pdbx_description
1 polymer ?
#
loop_
_entity_poly.entity_id
_entity_poly.type
_entity_poly.pdbx_seq_one_letter_code
_entity_poly.pdbx_strand_id
1 'polypeptide(L)'
;PFIGMDEALVHNGDFANYHAVSEYLKQNNIYPQFLTDTEVAVLLLDLLNRTYGYPMEYIIEAMAPTTEHDFDQLPLSKQQIYRQIQSNHIHSSPDGPWFFIIARNDFYKKSFQLIGITDTAMLRPQVFALQEGEVQIGLICSEKQAIDATLESLSKEDSRFCPIADKYWNARGGSATDGGAFIFTVKDDGKGAGRKELICTNKFGEPVILQKKQDDYRLPADINAFADTDGASKAVHASFAKKDPESGASILIKNMAGWNYGTLQHAFFEIEKLAGQRDNFMSKAISMLTFLNDRKYPTGAVKRAAVLNMIRNSLNSIFASASVIHGKSACNYSHIDWKTRDALKKPEKPENILIINTREFPPEGDDCDARLICAAHKLGWKRFICYGYKGQRFTGCGLGEAADGVRIDVYGSSGDYLASGIDGPEIYVHGNAQDQLGQIMKRGKLVVYGDVGQTFMYGAKGGEVFVMGNAAGRPLINAVGHPRVVINGTCLDYLAESFMAGDPLNGGGFVVLNGLQSDDDGNIAALKTPYPGSNLFSLASGGAIYMRDPFRTVVEEQMNGGEFADLNQADWDLIRPYLEENEKLFGISVEKDLLTVDGKRKEYKDVYRKVQAVKLKVLAVESIASEEYGIDWDKE
;
A
#
# COMPACT_ATOMS: atom_id res chain seq x y z
N PRO A 1 -4.67 -25.87 9.75
CA PRO A 1 -3.28 -26.15 9.36
C PRO A 1 -3.16 -27.65 9.05
N PHE A 2 -2.43 -28.00 7.99
CA PHE A 2 -2.02 -29.40 7.73
C PHE A 2 -0.55 -29.54 8.07
N ILE A 3 -0.14 -30.75 8.45
CA ILE A 3 1.18 -31.01 9.04
C ILE A 3 1.94 -31.94 8.09
N GLY A 4 3.20 -31.59 7.81
CA GLY A 4 4.21 -32.49 7.28
C GLY A 4 4.83 -33.31 8.41
N MET A 5 6.14 -33.53 8.39
CA MET A 5 6.85 -34.10 9.54
C MET A 5 7.31 -33.01 10.51
N ASP A 6 7.95 -31.96 9.98
CA ASP A 6 8.54 -30.86 10.76
C ASP A 6 7.84 -29.51 10.50
N GLU A 7 6.85 -29.49 9.61
CA GLU A 7 6.20 -28.30 9.10
C GLU A 7 4.69 -28.31 9.33
N ALA A 8 4.13 -27.12 9.56
CA ALA A 8 2.70 -26.87 9.52
C ALA A 8 2.44 -25.73 8.53
N LEU A 9 1.48 -25.94 7.63
CA LEU A 9 1.14 -25.01 6.57
C LEU A 9 -0.31 -24.54 6.73
N VAL A 10 -0.52 -23.23 6.57
CA VAL A 10 -1.82 -22.64 6.26
C VAL A 10 -1.73 -21.94 4.91
N HIS A 11 -2.82 -21.99 4.15
CA HIS A 11 -2.90 -21.36 2.84
C HIS A 11 -4.11 -20.44 2.74
N ASN A 12 -4.02 -19.49 1.81
CA ASN A 12 -5.13 -18.68 1.34
C ASN A 12 -5.15 -18.75 -0.19
N GLY A 13 -6.32 -19.01 -0.78
CA GLY A 13 -6.49 -19.21 -2.22
C GLY A 13 -6.75 -20.66 -2.59
N ASP A 14 -6.69 -20.97 -3.88
CA ASP A 14 -7.09 -22.26 -4.46
C ASP A 14 -6.13 -22.66 -5.59
N PHE A 15 -5.83 -23.95 -5.72
CA PHE A 15 -4.98 -24.48 -6.79
C PHE A 15 -5.76 -24.70 -8.07
N ALA A 16 -5.27 -24.12 -9.16
CA ALA A 16 -5.75 -24.44 -10.50
C ALA A 16 -5.30 -25.84 -10.97
N ASN A 17 -4.24 -26.38 -10.37
CA ASN A 17 -3.60 -27.63 -10.80
C ASN A 17 -3.54 -28.73 -9.72
N TYR A 18 -4.46 -28.73 -8.74
CA TYR A 18 -4.54 -29.71 -7.65
C TYR A 18 -4.29 -31.16 -8.09
N HIS A 19 -4.93 -31.58 -9.19
CA HIS A 19 -4.82 -32.95 -9.70
C HIS A 19 -3.39 -33.29 -10.14
N ALA A 20 -2.71 -32.37 -10.83
CA ALA A 20 -1.34 -32.58 -11.30
C ALA A 20 -0.37 -32.72 -10.12
N VAL A 21 -0.48 -31.86 -9.11
CA VAL A 21 0.35 -31.95 -7.90
C VAL A 21 0.08 -33.24 -7.14
N SER A 22 -1.17 -33.67 -7.05
CA SER A 22 -1.55 -34.94 -6.43
C SER A 22 -0.99 -36.16 -7.17
N GLU A 23 -1.02 -36.18 -8.50
CA GLU A 23 -0.42 -37.26 -9.29
C GLU A 23 1.11 -37.31 -9.11
N TYR A 24 1.76 -36.15 -9.03
CA TYR A 24 3.20 -36.08 -8.73
C TYR A 24 3.54 -36.67 -7.36
N LEU A 25 2.73 -36.39 -6.33
CA LEU A 25 2.87 -37.01 -5.01
C LEU A 25 2.68 -38.53 -5.09
N LYS A 26 1.69 -39.02 -5.84
CA LYS A 26 1.44 -40.47 -6.02
C LYS A 26 2.60 -41.18 -6.70
N GLN A 27 3.24 -40.54 -7.69
CA GLN A 27 4.47 -41.07 -8.31
C GLN A 27 5.61 -41.25 -7.29
N ASN A 28 5.58 -40.48 -6.19
CA ASN A 28 6.50 -40.58 -5.06
C ASN A 28 5.92 -41.39 -3.88
N ASN A 29 4.89 -42.21 -4.11
CA ASN A 29 4.21 -43.04 -3.11
C ASN A 29 3.55 -42.25 -1.96
N ILE A 30 3.17 -41.00 -2.21
CA ILE A 30 2.42 -40.15 -1.26
C ILE A 30 1.00 -39.97 -1.78
N TYR A 31 0.00 -40.33 -0.96
CA TYR A 31 -1.40 -40.34 -1.36
C TYR A 31 -2.22 -39.39 -0.47
N PRO A 32 -2.53 -38.17 -0.95
CA PRO A 32 -3.41 -37.24 -0.23
C PRO A 32 -4.76 -37.88 0.09
N GLN A 33 -5.30 -37.63 1.28
CA GLN A 33 -6.54 -38.24 1.81
C GLN A 33 -7.67 -37.23 2.03
N PHE A 34 -7.35 -35.98 2.30
CA PHE A 34 -8.31 -34.95 2.71
C PHE A 34 -8.82 -34.10 1.56
N LEU A 35 -8.24 -34.26 0.36
CA LEU A 35 -8.66 -33.55 -0.86
C LEU A 35 -8.61 -32.02 -0.70
N THR A 36 -7.58 -31.51 -0.02
CA THR A 36 -7.38 -30.08 0.18
C THR A 36 -6.04 -29.62 -0.39
N ASP A 37 -6.00 -28.38 -0.89
CA ASP A 37 -4.78 -27.76 -1.39
C ASP A 37 -3.71 -27.64 -0.31
N THR A 38 -4.10 -27.31 0.93
CA THR A 38 -3.18 -27.27 2.09
C THR A 38 -2.44 -28.59 2.30
N GLU A 39 -3.16 -29.71 2.21
CA GLU A 39 -2.57 -31.04 2.43
C GLU A 39 -1.55 -31.35 1.33
N VAL A 40 -1.94 -31.13 0.08
CA VAL A 40 -1.07 -31.38 -1.07
C VAL A 40 0.16 -30.48 -1.03
N ALA A 41 0.00 -29.20 -0.66
CA ALA A 41 1.09 -28.25 -0.52
C ALA A 41 2.11 -28.67 0.55
N VAL A 42 1.64 -29.07 1.74
CA VAL A 42 2.55 -29.44 2.84
C VAL A 42 3.25 -30.77 2.57
N LEU A 43 2.57 -31.73 1.91
CA LEU A 43 3.17 -33.00 1.50
C LEU A 43 4.22 -32.81 0.40
N LEU A 44 3.98 -31.89 -0.54
CA LEU A 44 4.98 -31.51 -1.55
C LEU A 44 6.21 -30.89 -0.89
N LEU A 45 6.00 -29.99 0.07
CA LEU A 45 7.09 -29.37 0.81
C LEU A 45 7.90 -30.40 1.62
N ASP A 46 7.24 -31.32 2.33
CA ASP A 46 7.91 -32.42 3.07
C ASP A 46 8.71 -33.33 2.12
N LEU A 47 8.14 -33.67 0.96
CA LEU A 47 8.84 -34.46 -0.06
C LEU A 47 10.14 -33.76 -0.50
N LEU A 48 10.06 -32.48 -0.88
CA LEU A 48 11.20 -31.70 -1.36
C LEU A 48 12.25 -31.48 -0.26
N ASN A 49 11.81 -31.24 0.98
CA ASN A 49 12.69 -30.99 2.11
C ASN A 49 13.34 -32.28 2.62
N ARG A 50 12.55 -33.24 3.11
CA ARG A 50 13.03 -34.40 3.86
C ARG A 50 13.51 -35.53 2.96
N THR A 51 12.85 -35.75 1.82
CA THR A 51 13.18 -36.86 0.92
C THR A 51 14.24 -36.46 -0.10
N TYR A 52 14.09 -35.30 -0.75
CA TYR A 52 15.06 -34.83 -1.74
C TYR A 52 16.23 -34.04 -1.13
N GLY A 53 16.09 -33.56 0.12
CA GLY A 53 17.17 -32.88 0.82
C GLY A 53 17.48 -31.49 0.26
N TYR A 54 16.51 -30.84 -0.40
CA TYR A 54 16.74 -29.53 -1.01
C TYR A 54 16.92 -28.43 0.05
N PRO A 55 17.83 -27.47 -0.17
CA PRO A 55 17.87 -26.25 0.64
C PRO A 55 16.59 -25.44 0.40
N MET A 56 16.21 -24.61 1.38
CA MET A 56 14.96 -23.84 1.35
C MET A 56 14.80 -22.98 0.09
N GLU A 57 15.89 -22.37 -0.40
CA GLU A 57 15.88 -21.62 -1.67
C GLU A 57 15.32 -22.46 -2.84
N TYR A 58 15.74 -23.73 -2.94
CA TYR A 58 15.38 -24.61 -4.04
C TYR A 58 14.01 -25.24 -3.85
N ILE A 59 13.56 -25.41 -2.60
CA ILE A 59 12.17 -25.77 -2.30
C ILE A 59 11.25 -24.64 -2.76
N ILE A 60 11.58 -23.39 -2.39
CA ILE A 60 10.82 -22.21 -2.83
C ILE A 60 10.84 -22.12 -4.36
N GLU A 61 11.97 -22.34 -5.02
CA GLU A 61 12.04 -22.36 -6.49
C GLU A 61 11.18 -23.46 -7.12
N ALA A 62 11.13 -24.66 -6.52
CA ALA A 62 10.29 -25.74 -7.02
C ALA A 62 8.79 -25.46 -6.86
N MET A 63 8.38 -24.69 -5.85
CA MET A 63 6.97 -24.37 -5.59
C MET A 63 6.51 -23.05 -6.24
N ALA A 64 7.32 -22.01 -6.16
CA ALA A 64 7.11 -20.69 -6.77
C ALA A 64 8.29 -20.36 -7.71
N PRO A 65 8.28 -20.90 -8.95
CA PRO A 65 9.39 -20.80 -9.87
C PRO A 65 9.64 -19.36 -10.33
N THR A 66 10.91 -18.99 -10.45
CA THR A 66 11.30 -17.70 -11.04
C THR A 66 11.25 -17.83 -12.58
N THR A 67 10.38 -17.08 -13.24
CA THR A 67 10.11 -17.23 -14.69
C THR A 67 10.47 -15.99 -15.50
N GLU A 68 10.52 -16.16 -16.83
CA GLU A 68 10.60 -15.08 -17.82
C GLU A 68 11.70 -14.05 -17.51
N HIS A 69 11.36 -12.75 -17.51
CA HIS A 69 12.29 -11.65 -17.31
C HIS A 69 13.08 -11.82 -16.00
N ASP A 70 12.43 -12.24 -14.90
CA ASP A 70 13.10 -12.45 -13.63
C ASP A 70 14.16 -13.55 -13.70
N PHE A 71 13.86 -14.63 -14.42
CA PHE A 71 14.84 -15.69 -14.63
C PHE A 71 16.08 -15.17 -15.35
N ASP A 72 15.90 -14.33 -16.37
CA ASP A 72 17.00 -13.75 -17.14
C ASP A 72 17.84 -12.76 -16.32
N GLN A 73 17.25 -12.11 -15.31
CA GLN A 73 17.97 -11.22 -14.38
C GLN A 73 18.81 -11.99 -13.35
N LEU A 74 18.59 -13.29 -13.15
CA LEU A 74 19.38 -14.07 -12.20
C LEU A 74 20.82 -14.27 -12.69
N PRO A 75 21.80 -14.39 -11.78
CA PRO A 75 23.15 -14.82 -12.13
C PRO A 75 23.15 -16.16 -12.88
N LEU A 76 24.04 -16.32 -13.87
CA LEU A 76 24.12 -17.53 -14.71
C LEU A 76 24.23 -18.83 -13.92
N SER A 77 24.91 -18.82 -12.76
CA SER A 77 25.01 -19.97 -11.88
C SER A 77 23.67 -20.39 -11.27
N LYS A 78 22.81 -19.43 -10.92
CA LYS A 78 21.44 -19.70 -10.45
C LYS A 78 20.56 -20.18 -11.60
N GLN A 79 20.63 -19.55 -12.77
CA GLN A 79 19.87 -19.97 -13.95
C GLN A 79 20.11 -21.45 -14.29
N GLN A 80 21.36 -21.92 -14.24
CA GLN A 80 21.70 -23.31 -14.52
C GLN A 80 20.99 -24.29 -13.56
N ILE A 81 21.03 -23.99 -12.27
CA ILE A 81 20.41 -24.84 -11.23
C ILE A 81 18.89 -24.75 -11.31
N TYR A 82 18.33 -23.54 -11.42
CA TYR A 82 16.89 -23.32 -11.46
C TYR A 82 16.27 -23.98 -12.68
N ARG A 83 16.95 -23.98 -13.83
CA ARG A 83 16.49 -24.72 -15.01
C ARG A 83 16.34 -26.23 -14.77
N GLN A 84 17.23 -26.82 -13.97
CA GLN A 84 17.12 -28.23 -13.59
C GLN A 84 16.00 -28.46 -12.56
N ILE A 85 15.79 -27.52 -11.65
CA ILE A 85 14.68 -27.60 -10.68
C ILE A 85 13.35 -27.51 -11.43
N GLN A 86 13.17 -26.48 -12.25
CA GLN A 86 11.96 -26.26 -13.02
C GLN A 86 11.67 -27.41 -13.97
N SER A 87 12.66 -27.94 -14.70
CA SER A 87 12.43 -29.06 -15.63
C SER A 87 11.90 -30.32 -14.94
N ASN A 88 12.20 -30.53 -13.66
CA ASN A 88 11.74 -31.67 -12.88
C ASN A 88 10.44 -31.40 -12.10
N HIS A 89 10.23 -30.16 -11.64
CA HIS A 89 9.18 -29.84 -10.68
C HIS A 89 8.05 -28.97 -11.22
N ILE A 90 8.16 -28.37 -12.41
CA ILE A 90 7.17 -27.39 -12.92
C ILE A 90 5.75 -27.94 -12.97
N HIS A 91 5.58 -29.23 -13.27
CA HIS A 91 4.26 -29.88 -13.30
C HIS A 91 3.64 -30.10 -11.91
N SER A 92 4.46 -30.02 -10.86
CA SER A 92 4.08 -30.13 -9.46
C SER A 92 4.08 -28.79 -8.72
N SER A 93 4.62 -27.73 -9.33
CA SER A 93 4.58 -26.37 -8.79
C SER A 93 3.13 -25.92 -8.66
N PRO A 94 2.67 -25.50 -7.47
CA PRO A 94 1.32 -24.98 -7.32
C PRO A 94 1.02 -23.82 -8.27
N ASP A 95 -0.12 -23.90 -8.96
CA ASP A 95 -0.62 -22.89 -9.88
C ASP A 95 -1.98 -22.36 -9.42
N GLY A 96 -2.35 -21.16 -9.83
CA GLY A 96 -3.54 -20.44 -9.37
C GLY A 96 -3.25 -19.45 -8.23
N PRO A 97 -4.30 -18.79 -7.71
CA PRO A 97 -4.14 -17.83 -6.63
C PRO A 97 -3.81 -18.56 -5.34
N TRP A 98 -2.60 -18.38 -4.79
CA TRP A 98 -2.26 -19.00 -3.51
C TRP A 98 -1.20 -18.21 -2.75
N PHE A 99 -1.29 -18.28 -1.43
CA PHE A 99 -0.30 -17.77 -0.49
C PHE A 99 -0.15 -18.76 0.67
N PHE A 100 1.09 -19.10 1.04
CA PHE A 100 1.41 -20.01 2.13
C PHE A 100 2.11 -19.30 3.27
N ILE A 101 1.68 -19.63 4.50
CA ILE A 101 2.45 -19.41 5.72
C ILE A 101 2.85 -20.78 6.25
N ILE A 102 4.15 -21.01 6.32
CA ILE A 102 4.74 -22.29 6.73
C ILE A 102 5.49 -22.07 8.03
N ALA A 103 5.02 -22.69 9.10
CA ALA A 103 5.77 -22.82 10.33
C ALA A 103 6.63 -24.08 10.25
N ARG A 104 7.93 -23.99 10.52
CA ARG A 104 8.87 -25.10 10.45
C ARG A 104 9.72 -25.19 11.72
N ASN A 105 9.88 -26.41 12.23
CA ASN A 105 10.89 -26.74 13.22
C ASN A 105 12.13 -27.29 12.52
N ASP A 106 13.16 -26.45 12.30
CA ASP A 106 14.44 -26.92 11.74
C ASP A 106 15.29 -27.52 12.86
N PHE A 107 15.03 -28.79 13.15
CA PHE A 107 15.67 -29.55 14.23
C PHE A 107 17.20 -29.56 14.10
N TYR A 108 17.71 -29.76 12.87
CA TYR A 108 19.15 -29.88 12.61
C TYR A 108 19.89 -28.56 12.86
N LYS A 109 19.26 -27.42 12.56
CA LYS A 109 19.83 -26.09 12.83
C LYS A 109 19.40 -25.49 14.17
N LYS A 110 18.61 -26.22 14.96
CA LYS A 110 18.09 -25.78 16.27
C LYS A 110 17.39 -24.42 16.19
N SER A 111 16.51 -24.27 15.19
CA SER A 111 15.83 -23.01 14.92
C SER A 111 14.37 -23.23 14.55
N PHE A 112 13.52 -22.27 14.87
CA PHE A 112 12.13 -22.21 14.41
C PHE A 112 12.04 -21.22 13.25
N GLN A 113 11.23 -21.55 12.24
CA GLN A 113 11.04 -20.70 11.08
C GLN A 113 9.57 -20.42 10.83
N LEU A 114 9.27 -19.20 10.36
CA LEU A 114 8.01 -18.83 9.75
C LEU A 114 8.31 -18.30 8.34
N ILE A 115 7.74 -18.93 7.33
CA ILE A 115 8.08 -18.71 5.92
C ILE A 115 6.84 -18.26 5.18
N GLY A 116 6.94 -17.15 4.45
CA GLY A 116 5.90 -16.66 3.54
C GLY A 116 6.32 -16.88 2.09
N ILE A 117 5.46 -17.53 1.32
CA ILE A 117 5.65 -17.79 -0.12
C ILE A 117 4.30 -17.52 -0.80
N THR A 118 4.31 -16.88 -1.96
CA THR A 118 3.11 -16.56 -2.73
C THR A 118 3.24 -16.97 -4.19
N ASP A 119 2.11 -17.09 -4.86
CA ASP A 119 2.02 -17.35 -6.29
C ASP A 119 2.77 -16.30 -7.14
N THR A 120 3.29 -16.74 -8.29
CA THR A 120 4.06 -15.89 -9.21
C THR A 120 3.17 -14.96 -10.03
N ALA A 121 1.89 -15.28 -10.17
CA ALA A 121 0.90 -14.47 -10.86
C ALA A 121 0.37 -13.29 -10.02
N MET A 122 0.80 -13.19 -8.76
CA MET A 122 0.43 -12.16 -7.80
C MET A 122 -1.07 -12.02 -7.57
N LEU A 123 -1.80 -13.13 -7.64
CA LEU A 123 -3.25 -13.14 -7.48
C LEU A 123 -3.67 -13.08 -6.01
N ARG A 124 -2.78 -13.45 -5.07
CA ARG A 124 -2.98 -13.20 -3.64
C ARG A 124 -1.91 -12.25 -3.09
N PRO A 125 -2.30 -11.18 -2.37
CA PRO A 125 -1.33 -10.35 -1.70
C PRO A 125 -0.74 -11.10 -0.49
N GLN A 126 0.54 -10.82 -0.24
CA GLN A 126 1.19 -11.13 1.02
C GLN A 126 1.87 -9.86 1.53
N VAL A 127 1.78 -9.64 2.84
CA VAL A 127 2.38 -8.52 3.55
C VAL A 127 3.25 -9.08 4.65
N PHE A 128 4.47 -8.57 4.71
CA PHE A 128 5.41 -8.83 5.78
C PHE A 128 5.55 -7.60 6.65
N ALA A 129 5.77 -7.81 7.94
CA ALA A 129 6.17 -6.77 8.86
C ALA A 129 7.27 -7.21 9.81
N LEU A 130 8.12 -6.25 10.19
CA LEU A 130 9.20 -6.45 11.15
C LEU A 130 9.17 -5.30 12.17
N GLN A 131 9.25 -5.65 13.45
CA GLN A 131 9.53 -4.73 14.54
C GLN A 131 10.74 -5.25 15.31
N GLU A 132 11.70 -4.36 15.55
CA GLU A 132 12.86 -4.62 16.41
C GLU A 132 12.75 -3.79 17.70
N GLY A 133 13.52 -4.12 18.72
CA GLY A 133 13.51 -3.41 20.00
C GLY A 133 13.95 -4.32 21.13
N GLU A 134 13.42 -4.07 22.34
CA GLU A 134 13.62 -4.99 23.47
C GLU A 134 13.13 -6.41 23.13
N VAL A 135 12.01 -6.49 22.40
CA VAL A 135 11.48 -7.71 21.81
C VAL A 135 11.41 -7.53 20.29
N GLN A 136 11.77 -8.57 19.55
CA GLN A 136 11.66 -8.62 18.09
C GLN A 136 10.42 -9.43 17.69
N ILE A 137 9.70 -9.00 16.67
CA ILE A 137 8.57 -9.74 16.10
C ILE A 137 8.53 -9.57 14.59
N GLY A 138 8.28 -10.69 13.90
CA GLY A 138 8.04 -10.76 12.46
C GLY A 138 6.64 -11.30 12.21
N LEU A 139 5.91 -10.69 11.29
CA LEU A 139 4.53 -11.05 10.97
C LEU A 139 4.39 -11.28 9.47
N ILE A 140 3.58 -12.27 9.11
CA ILE A 140 3.17 -12.55 7.74
C ILE A 140 1.66 -12.64 7.71
N CYS A 141 1.01 -11.86 6.86
CA CYS A 141 -0.44 -11.88 6.67
C CYS A 141 -0.78 -11.69 5.19
N SER A 142 -2.02 -12.00 4.81
CA SER A 142 -2.53 -11.63 3.48
C SER A 142 -2.69 -10.12 3.31
N GLU A 143 -2.92 -9.41 4.42
CA GLU A 143 -3.23 -7.98 4.42
C GLU A 143 -2.58 -7.28 5.61
N LYS A 144 -2.28 -5.99 5.43
CA LYS A 144 -1.68 -5.15 6.48
C LYS A 144 -2.60 -5.00 7.70
N GLN A 145 -3.92 -5.01 7.51
CA GLN A 145 -4.93 -4.84 8.55
C GLN A 145 -4.85 -5.94 9.60
N ALA A 146 -4.56 -7.17 9.19
CA ALA A 146 -4.34 -8.29 10.11
C ALA A 146 -3.08 -8.08 10.96
N ILE A 147 -2.01 -7.53 10.36
CA ILE A 147 -0.78 -7.16 11.08
C ILE A 147 -1.08 -6.05 12.08
N ASP A 148 -1.77 -4.99 11.65
CA ASP A 148 -2.14 -3.85 12.50
C ASP A 148 -3.00 -4.30 13.70
N ALA A 149 -4.01 -5.14 13.46
CA ALA A 149 -4.86 -5.69 14.51
C ALA A 149 -4.08 -6.56 15.50
N THR A 150 -3.13 -7.36 15.01
CA THR A 150 -2.26 -8.19 15.84
C THR A 150 -1.38 -7.33 16.73
N LEU A 151 -0.71 -6.32 16.17
CA LEU A 151 0.15 -5.41 16.93
C LEU A 151 -0.65 -4.53 17.90
N GLU A 152 -1.84 -4.07 17.51
CA GLU A 152 -2.75 -3.35 18.42
C GLU A 152 -3.13 -4.23 19.62
N SER A 153 -3.46 -5.51 19.39
CA SER A 153 -3.79 -6.45 20.46
C SER A 153 -2.60 -6.69 21.38
N LEU A 154 -1.42 -6.99 20.80
CA LEU A 154 -0.19 -7.25 21.56
C LEU A 154 0.23 -6.05 22.41
N SER A 155 0.14 -4.83 21.86
CA SER A 155 0.53 -3.61 22.58
C SER A 155 -0.33 -3.30 23.81
N LYS A 156 -1.55 -3.85 23.89
CA LYS A 156 -2.41 -3.72 25.07
C LYS A 156 -2.01 -4.67 26.19
N GLU A 157 -1.41 -5.80 25.86
CA GLU A 157 -1.01 -6.85 26.81
C GLU A 157 0.45 -6.70 27.24
N ASP A 158 1.30 -6.17 26.35
CA ASP A 158 2.74 -6.03 26.57
C ASP A 158 3.26 -4.71 25.97
N SER A 159 3.76 -3.85 26.86
CA SER A 159 4.22 -2.49 26.60
C SER A 159 5.44 -2.40 25.67
N ARG A 160 6.13 -3.51 25.44
CA ARG A 160 7.31 -3.57 24.58
C ARG A 160 6.93 -3.59 23.09
N PHE A 161 5.67 -3.91 22.77
CA PHE A 161 5.18 -3.86 21.40
C PHE A 161 4.60 -2.50 21.04
N CYS A 162 4.98 -2.01 19.86
CA CYS A 162 4.36 -0.83 19.26
C CYS A 162 3.16 -1.30 18.43
N PRO A 163 2.02 -0.60 18.41
CA PRO A 163 0.89 -0.93 17.53
C PRO A 163 1.19 -0.68 16.05
N ILE A 164 2.41 -0.23 15.70
CA ILE A 164 2.87 0.01 14.34
C ILE A 164 4.25 -0.65 14.20
N ALA A 165 4.41 -1.53 13.22
CA ALA A 165 5.70 -2.12 12.88
C ALA A 165 6.71 -1.08 12.36
N ASP A 166 7.99 -1.38 12.51
CA ASP A 166 9.08 -0.53 11.99
C ASP A 166 9.14 -0.58 10.45
N LYS A 167 8.81 -1.74 9.85
CA LYS A 167 8.80 -1.92 8.40
C LYS A 167 7.62 -2.78 7.97
N TYR A 168 7.00 -2.39 6.87
CA TYR A 168 6.03 -3.17 6.11
C TYR A 168 6.52 -3.31 4.67
N TRP A 169 6.30 -4.44 4.02
CA TRP A 169 6.54 -4.59 2.59
C TRP A 169 5.69 -5.72 1.99
N ASN A 170 5.40 -5.57 0.71
CA ASN A 170 4.89 -6.63 -0.14
C ASN A 170 6.04 -7.24 -0.95
N ALA A 171 5.83 -8.43 -1.49
CA ALA A 171 6.83 -9.07 -2.33
C ALA A 171 6.18 -9.82 -3.49
N ARG A 172 6.86 -9.83 -4.65
CA ARG A 172 6.38 -10.49 -5.86
C ARG A 172 6.91 -11.92 -5.96
N GLY A 173 6.01 -12.90 -5.98
CA GLY A 173 6.35 -14.31 -6.13
C GLY A 173 7.29 -14.54 -7.31
N GLY A 174 8.39 -15.26 -7.11
CA GLY A 174 9.36 -15.56 -8.17
C GLY A 174 10.28 -14.40 -8.57
N SER A 175 10.23 -13.24 -7.90
CA SER A 175 11.07 -12.08 -8.25
C SER A 175 12.58 -12.39 -8.23
N ALA A 176 13.34 -11.82 -9.16
CA ALA A 176 14.81 -11.92 -9.21
C ALA A 176 15.51 -11.16 -8.06
N THR A 177 14.81 -10.24 -7.38
CA THR A 177 15.38 -9.41 -6.31
C THR A 177 15.40 -10.08 -4.96
N ASP A 178 14.34 -10.79 -4.62
CA ASP A 178 14.12 -11.38 -3.29
C ASP A 178 13.40 -12.74 -3.33
N GLY A 179 13.02 -13.20 -4.53
CA GLY A 179 12.28 -14.43 -4.73
C GLY A 179 10.80 -14.36 -4.39
N GLY A 180 10.31 -13.21 -3.91
CA GLY A 180 8.95 -13.11 -3.39
C GLY A 180 8.71 -13.91 -2.11
N ALA A 181 9.77 -14.26 -1.38
CA ALA A 181 9.66 -15.11 -0.21
C ALA A 181 10.58 -14.64 0.90
N PHE A 182 10.06 -14.66 2.13
CA PHE A 182 10.80 -14.24 3.32
C PHE A 182 10.66 -15.26 4.44
N ILE A 183 11.77 -15.46 5.16
CA ILE A 183 11.94 -16.46 6.20
C ILE A 183 12.32 -15.75 7.50
N PHE A 184 11.42 -15.79 8.47
CA PHE A 184 11.69 -15.38 9.84
C PHE A 184 12.25 -16.57 10.62
N THR A 185 13.49 -16.48 11.09
CA THR A 185 14.18 -17.53 11.84
C THR A 185 14.41 -17.08 13.28
N VAL A 186 13.91 -17.86 14.24
CA VAL A 186 14.20 -17.71 15.66
C VAL A 186 15.21 -18.78 16.07
N LYS A 187 16.36 -18.36 16.60
CA LYS A 187 17.44 -19.27 17.06
C LYS A 187 18.15 -18.72 18.30
N ASP A 188 18.97 -19.53 18.95
CA ASP A 188 19.82 -19.06 20.06
C ASP A 188 20.85 -18.04 19.55
N ASP A 189 21.02 -16.94 20.29
CA ASP A 189 21.96 -15.87 19.96
C ASP A 189 23.44 -16.23 20.23
N GLY A 190 23.69 -17.44 20.73
CA GLY A 190 25.02 -17.95 21.07
C GLY A 190 25.67 -17.30 22.29
N LYS A 191 25.00 -16.39 23.01
CA LYS A 191 25.56 -15.60 24.12
C LYS A 191 25.21 -16.15 25.51
N GLY A 192 24.65 -17.36 25.59
CA GLY A 192 24.70 -18.18 26.82
C GLY A 192 23.60 -17.94 27.87
N ALA A 193 22.45 -17.35 27.52
CA ALA A 193 21.36 -17.11 28.48
C ALA A 193 19.98 -17.64 28.03
N GLY A 194 19.92 -18.55 27.05
CA GLY A 194 18.67 -18.95 26.41
C GLY A 194 17.99 -17.82 25.63
N ARG A 195 18.73 -16.73 25.36
CA ARG A 195 18.26 -15.57 24.61
C ARG A 195 18.14 -15.96 23.14
N LYS A 196 16.98 -15.63 22.57
CA LYS A 196 16.70 -15.86 21.16
C LYS A 196 16.92 -14.59 20.36
N GLU A 197 17.33 -14.76 19.12
CA GLU A 197 17.35 -13.69 18.11
C GLU A 197 16.39 -14.04 16.97
N LEU A 198 15.73 -13.02 16.42
CA LEU A 198 14.92 -13.11 15.22
C LEU A 198 15.73 -12.56 14.04
N ILE A 199 15.87 -13.35 12.98
CA ILE A 199 16.51 -12.96 11.72
C ILE A 199 15.49 -13.12 10.60
N CYS A 200 15.33 -12.10 9.76
CA CYS A 200 14.53 -12.18 8.54
C CYS A 200 15.45 -12.21 7.32
N THR A 201 15.30 -13.20 6.44
CA THR A 201 16.02 -13.27 5.16
C THR A 201 15.07 -13.45 3.98
N ASN A 202 15.46 -12.99 2.79
CA ASN A 202 14.75 -13.32 1.55
C ASN A 202 15.06 -14.75 1.06
N LYS A 203 14.49 -15.16 -0.09
CA LYS A 203 14.73 -16.48 -0.73
C LYS A 203 16.21 -16.80 -0.92
N PHE A 204 17.03 -15.79 -1.18
CA PHE A 204 18.46 -15.92 -1.47
C PHE A 204 19.34 -15.87 -0.22
N GLY A 205 18.76 -15.76 0.97
CA GLY A 205 19.47 -15.70 2.25
C GLY A 205 19.98 -14.31 2.62
N GLU A 206 19.59 -13.27 1.88
CA GLU A 206 20.00 -11.90 2.18
C GLU A 206 19.14 -11.34 3.33
N PRO A 207 19.75 -10.70 4.35
CA PRO A 207 19.02 -10.21 5.52
C PRO A 207 18.17 -8.98 5.21
N VAL A 208 16.97 -8.92 5.78
CA VAL A 208 16.16 -7.71 5.82
C VAL A 208 16.66 -6.83 6.96
N ILE A 209 17.30 -5.72 6.61
CA ILE A 209 17.89 -4.78 7.56
C ILE A 209 16.99 -3.55 7.70
N LEU A 210 16.72 -3.13 8.93
CA LEU A 210 16.12 -1.82 9.23
C LEU A 210 17.17 -0.71 9.05
N GLN A 211 16.80 0.38 8.39
CA GLN A 211 17.75 1.41 7.94
C GLN A 211 18.53 2.09 9.08
N LYS A 212 18.02 2.07 10.31
CA LYS A 212 18.63 2.74 11.46
C LYS A 212 18.55 1.90 12.72
N LYS A 213 19.64 1.90 13.49
CA LYS A 213 19.63 1.48 14.88
C LYS A 213 19.12 2.64 15.73
N GLN A 214 17.85 2.57 16.11
CA GLN A 214 17.16 3.55 16.94
C GLN A 214 16.95 2.99 18.35
N ASP A 215 16.58 3.86 19.29
CA ASP A 215 16.29 3.44 20.66
C ASP A 215 15.12 2.46 20.68
N ASP A 216 15.16 1.51 21.61
CA ASP A 216 14.07 0.56 21.81
C ASP A 216 12.75 1.31 22.04
N TYR A 217 11.66 0.75 21.51
CA TYR A 217 10.33 1.27 21.80
C TYR A 217 10.07 1.22 23.30
N ARG A 218 9.59 2.33 23.87
CA ARG A 218 9.25 2.44 25.28
C ARG A 218 7.92 3.15 25.45
N LEU A 219 7.11 2.67 26.39
CA LEU A 219 5.89 3.37 26.77
C LEU A 219 6.20 4.63 27.58
N PRO A 220 5.29 5.62 27.56
CA PRO A 220 5.53 6.88 28.22
C PRO A 220 5.56 6.84 29.76
N ALA A 221 5.01 5.80 30.39
CA ALA A 221 5.05 5.66 31.86
C ALA A 221 6.49 5.53 32.41
N ASP A 222 7.46 5.18 31.57
CA ASP A 222 8.84 4.90 31.95
C ASP A 222 9.79 6.12 31.81
N ILE A 223 9.32 7.28 31.33
CA ILE A 223 10.19 8.39 30.89
C ILE A 223 9.72 9.73 31.46
N ASN A 224 10.07 10.02 32.71
CA ASN A 224 9.82 11.33 33.33
C ASN A 224 11.09 12.11 33.73
N ALA A 225 12.28 11.52 33.72
CA ALA A 225 13.45 12.14 34.35
C ALA A 225 14.25 13.13 33.46
N PHE A 226 14.08 13.14 32.13
CA PHE A 226 14.94 13.90 31.19
C PHE A 226 14.19 14.62 30.05
N ALA A 227 12.90 14.92 30.20
CA ALA A 227 12.12 15.61 29.17
C ALA A 227 12.31 17.14 29.22
N ASP A 228 12.61 17.78 28.08
CA ASP A 228 12.64 19.23 27.93
C ASP A 228 11.24 19.77 27.64
N THR A 229 10.44 19.90 28.70
CA THR A 229 9.04 20.31 28.60
C THR A 229 8.89 21.78 28.20
N ASP A 230 9.78 22.66 28.64
CA ASP A 230 9.76 24.10 28.32
C ASP A 230 10.09 24.35 26.84
N GLY A 231 11.15 23.70 26.31
CA GLY A 231 11.50 23.77 24.91
C GLY A 231 10.39 23.25 23.98
N ALA A 232 9.78 22.11 24.34
CA ALA A 232 8.64 21.56 23.62
C ALA A 232 7.43 22.50 23.60
N SER A 233 7.01 23.03 24.76
CA SER A 233 5.89 23.97 24.83
C SER A 233 6.15 25.25 24.01
N LYS A 234 7.36 25.80 24.05
CA LYS A 234 7.75 26.96 23.22
C LYS A 234 7.63 26.66 21.73
N ALA A 235 8.11 25.49 21.29
CA ALA A 235 8.01 25.07 19.89
C ALA A 235 6.56 24.88 19.45
N VAL A 236 5.71 24.29 20.29
CA VAL A 236 4.28 24.12 20.02
C VAL A 236 3.58 25.48 19.90
N HIS A 237 3.77 26.40 20.84
CA HIS A 237 3.18 27.73 20.75
C HIS A 237 3.66 28.51 19.52
N ALA A 238 4.95 28.42 19.17
CA ALA A 238 5.48 29.02 17.94
C ALA A 238 4.83 28.42 16.68
N SER A 239 4.53 27.12 16.69
CA SER A 239 3.82 26.43 15.62
C SER A 239 2.39 26.96 15.48
N PHE A 240 1.67 27.11 16.59
CA PHE A 240 0.34 27.71 16.62
C PHE A 240 0.32 29.21 16.25
N ALA A 241 1.44 29.93 16.39
CA ALA A 241 1.55 31.32 15.95
C ALA A 241 1.70 31.52 14.43
N LYS A 242 2.07 30.47 13.66
CA LYS A 242 2.16 30.55 12.19
C LYS A 242 0.80 30.75 11.53
N LYS A 243 0.76 31.31 10.32
CA LYS A 243 -0.51 31.54 9.63
C LYS A 243 -1.06 30.24 9.02
N ASP A 244 -0.21 29.49 8.35
CA ASP A 244 -0.52 28.20 7.72
C ASP A 244 -0.08 27.01 8.61
N PRO A 245 -0.83 25.90 8.59
CA PRO A 245 -0.48 24.70 9.36
C PRO A 245 0.86 24.07 8.94
N GLU A 246 1.21 24.07 7.65
CA GLU A 246 2.43 23.43 7.14
C GLU A 246 3.70 24.07 7.69
N SER A 247 3.76 25.40 7.74
CA SER A 247 4.84 26.14 8.39
C SER A 247 4.89 25.87 9.89
N GLY A 248 3.74 25.64 10.53
CA GLY A 248 3.66 25.20 11.93
C GLY A 248 4.28 23.82 12.12
N ALA A 249 3.85 22.83 11.32
CA ALA A 249 4.40 21.49 11.34
C ALA A 249 5.91 21.48 11.05
N SER A 250 6.38 22.35 10.14
CA SER A 250 7.81 22.52 9.84
C SER A 250 8.64 22.98 11.05
N ILE A 251 8.07 23.73 11.99
CA ILE A 251 8.76 24.08 13.26
C ILE A 251 8.91 22.82 14.12
N LEU A 252 7.87 22.01 14.23
CA LEU A 252 7.93 20.76 14.98
C LEU A 252 8.99 19.83 14.38
N ILE A 253 8.96 19.60 13.06
CA ILE A 253 9.94 18.77 12.34
C ILE A 253 11.38 19.19 12.62
N LYS A 254 11.67 20.50 12.63
CA LYS A 254 13.03 21.02 12.92
C LYS A 254 13.54 20.65 14.32
N ASN A 255 12.64 20.42 15.28
CA ASN A 255 13.00 20.07 16.64
C ASN A 255 12.91 18.55 16.91
N MET A 256 12.07 17.82 16.18
CA MET A 256 11.77 16.40 16.43
C MET A 256 13.01 15.50 16.46
N ALA A 257 13.99 15.72 15.58
CA ALA A 257 15.22 14.92 15.56
C ALA A 257 16.08 15.05 16.84
N GLY A 258 15.94 16.16 17.57
CA GLY A 258 16.63 16.40 18.84
C GLY A 258 15.80 16.02 20.08
N TRP A 259 14.53 15.62 19.90
CA TRP A 259 13.64 15.31 21.00
C TRP A 259 13.66 13.81 21.34
N ASN A 260 13.68 13.52 22.64
CA ASN A 260 13.47 12.17 23.14
C ASN A 260 11.96 11.86 23.26
N TYR A 261 11.63 10.61 23.59
CA TYR A 261 10.25 10.15 23.76
C TYR A 261 9.42 11.03 24.73
N GLY A 262 9.98 11.43 25.87
CA GLY A 262 9.27 12.25 26.86
C GLY A 262 8.99 13.67 26.37
N THR A 263 9.97 14.29 25.71
CA THR A 263 9.80 15.62 25.09
C THR A 263 8.76 15.60 23.98
N LEU A 264 8.76 14.57 23.12
CA LEU A 264 7.76 14.40 22.05
C LEU A 264 6.35 14.22 22.63
N GLN A 265 6.20 13.37 23.63
CA GLN A 265 4.91 13.15 24.27
C GLN A 265 4.36 14.44 24.87
N HIS A 266 5.20 15.21 25.57
CA HIS A 266 4.79 16.52 26.12
C HIS A 266 4.38 17.50 25.02
N ALA A 267 5.11 17.53 23.90
CA ALA A 267 4.75 18.38 22.75
C ALA A 267 3.37 18.03 22.20
N PHE A 268 3.07 16.73 22.01
CA PHE A 268 1.77 16.28 21.52
C PHE A 268 0.64 16.54 22.54
N PHE A 269 0.90 16.34 23.83
CA PHE A 269 -0.03 16.72 24.89
C PHE A 269 -0.37 18.23 24.88
N GLU A 270 0.62 19.10 24.69
CA GLU A 270 0.36 20.55 24.61
C GLU A 270 -0.43 20.92 23.33
N ILE A 271 -0.23 20.19 22.22
CA ILE A 271 -1.05 20.34 21.00
C ILE A 271 -2.51 19.98 21.29
N GLU A 272 -2.78 18.85 21.96
CA GLU A 272 -4.14 18.43 22.35
C GLU A 272 -4.81 19.46 23.26
N LYS A 273 -4.07 19.97 24.26
CA LYS A 273 -4.55 21.01 25.17
C LYS A 273 -4.90 22.30 24.44
N LEU A 274 -4.11 22.74 23.46
CA LEU A 274 -4.41 23.92 22.65
C LEU A 274 -5.61 23.68 21.72
N ALA A 275 -5.72 22.49 21.13
CA ALA A 275 -6.84 22.12 20.28
C ALA A 275 -8.19 22.23 21.02
N GLY A 276 -8.24 21.85 22.30
CA GLY A 276 -9.45 21.93 23.12
C GLY A 276 -9.89 23.35 23.53
N GLN A 277 -9.11 24.40 23.23
CA GLN A 277 -9.44 25.76 23.68
C GLN A 277 -10.42 26.48 22.75
N ARG A 278 -10.27 26.33 21.43
CA ARG A 278 -11.02 27.05 20.39
C ARG A 278 -11.04 26.27 19.08
N ASP A 279 -12.13 26.37 18.32
CA ASP A 279 -12.32 25.69 17.03
C ASP A 279 -11.18 25.91 16.03
N ASN A 280 -10.69 27.16 15.92
CA ASN A 280 -9.60 27.47 14.99
C ASN A 280 -8.29 26.77 15.37
N PHE A 281 -8.05 26.55 16.67
CA PHE A 281 -6.91 25.79 17.17
C PHE A 281 -7.10 24.29 16.93
N MET A 282 -8.33 23.77 17.10
CA MET A 282 -8.65 22.40 16.71
C MET A 282 -8.37 22.15 15.22
N SER A 283 -8.89 23.00 14.32
CA SER A 283 -8.62 22.89 12.88
C SER A 283 -7.13 22.89 12.58
N LYS A 284 -6.38 23.80 13.22
CA LYS A 284 -4.95 23.91 13.01
C LYS A 284 -4.19 22.70 13.55
N ALA A 285 -4.56 22.18 14.71
CA ALA A 285 -3.97 20.98 15.31
C ALA A 285 -4.19 19.77 14.40
N ILE A 286 -5.41 19.54 13.93
CA ILE A 286 -5.75 18.47 12.99
C ILE A 286 -4.88 18.58 11.73
N SER A 287 -4.81 19.75 11.10
CA SER A 287 -4.00 19.93 9.89
C SER A 287 -2.50 19.73 10.13
N MET A 288 -1.94 20.23 11.24
CA MET A 288 -0.52 20.03 11.56
C MET A 288 -0.20 18.55 11.83
N LEU A 289 -1.02 17.88 12.63
CA LEU A 289 -0.81 16.46 12.96
C LEU A 289 -1.04 15.56 11.75
N THR A 290 -2.00 15.90 10.88
CA THR A 290 -2.22 15.19 9.60
C THR A 290 -1.01 15.34 8.69
N PHE A 291 -0.47 16.56 8.55
CA PHE A 291 0.77 16.77 7.79
C PHE A 291 1.95 15.96 8.35
N LEU A 292 2.07 15.88 9.67
CA LEU A 292 3.10 15.06 10.33
C LEU A 292 2.86 13.54 10.14
N ASN A 293 1.61 13.08 10.11
CA ASN A 293 1.27 11.68 9.79
C ASN A 293 1.65 11.32 8.35
N ASP A 294 1.38 12.23 7.41
CA ASP A 294 1.46 11.98 5.98
C ASP A 294 2.86 12.15 5.39
N ARG A 295 3.76 12.88 6.08
CA ARG A 295 5.12 13.14 5.60
C ARG A 295 6.16 12.27 6.29
N LYS A 296 7.25 11.99 5.57
CA LYS A 296 8.48 11.43 6.13
C LYS A 296 9.47 12.54 6.44
N TYR A 297 10.15 12.43 7.57
CA TYR A 297 11.08 13.42 8.09
C TYR A 297 11.96 12.81 9.19
N PRO A 298 13.13 13.39 9.47
CA PRO A 298 14.05 12.84 10.47
C PRO A 298 13.46 12.84 11.88
N THR A 299 13.45 11.67 12.54
CA THR A 299 12.97 11.50 13.93
C THR A 299 14.11 11.31 14.94
N GLY A 300 15.37 11.37 14.49
CA GLY A 300 16.53 11.21 15.37
C GLY A 300 16.61 9.82 16.00
N ALA A 301 16.82 9.78 17.32
CA ALA A 301 16.94 8.54 18.09
C ALA A 301 15.60 7.80 18.28
N VAL A 302 14.47 8.52 18.15
CA VAL A 302 13.13 7.97 18.36
C VAL A 302 12.65 7.27 17.10
N LYS A 303 12.11 6.07 17.25
CA LYS A 303 11.58 5.27 16.14
C LYS A 303 10.44 5.98 15.43
N ARG A 304 10.44 5.94 14.10
CA ARG A 304 9.36 6.51 13.28
C ARG A 304 8.00 5.91 13.64
N ALA A 305 7.94 4.59 13.84
CA ALA A 305 6.73 3.90 14.26
C ALA A 305 6.15 4.46 15.56
N ALA A 306 7.01 4.80 16.53
CA ALA A 306 6.59 5.40 17.79
C ALA A 306 6.04 6.82 17.62
N VAL A 307 6.73 7.65 16.82
CA VAL A 307 6.27 9.01 16.51
C VAL A 307 4.91 8.97 15.82
N LEU A 308 4.73 8.09 14.83
CA LEU A 308 3.44 7.90 14.15
C LEU A 308 2.34 7.43 15.10
N ASN A 309 2.65 6.51 16.02
CA ASN A 309 1.70 6.08 17.04
C ASN A 309 1.26 7.26 17.93
N MET A 310 2.21 8.09 18.40
CA MET A 310 1.89 9.28 19.20
C MET A 310 1.01 10.28 18.43
N ILE A 311 1.36 10.59 17.18
CA ILE A 311 0.57 11.49 16.32
C ILE A 311 -0.85 10.97 16.13
N ARG A 312 -1.01 9.68 15.82
CA ARG A 312 -2.32 9.06 15.59
C ARG A 312 -3.17 9.03 16.86
N ASN A 313 -2.55 8.79 18.02
CA ASN A 313 -3.25 8.86 19.30
C ASN A 313 -3.73 10.29 19.60
N SER A 314 -2.91 11.30 19.32
CA SER A 314 -3.31 12.71 19.48
C SER A 314 -4.41 13.12 18.51
N LEU A 315 -4.35 12.69 17.24
CA LEU A 315 -5.45 12.88 16.28
C LEU A 315 -6.74 12.25 16.80
N ASN A 316 -6.70 10.99 17.24
CA ASN A 316 -7.86 10.28 17.78
C ASN A 316 -8.44 10.98 19.02
N SER A 317 -7.58 11.47 19.92
CA SER A 317 -7.96 12.25 21.11
C SER A 317 -8.70 13.53 20.70
N ILE A 318 -8.13 14.30 19.77
CA ILE A 318 -8.72 15.54 19.26
C ILE A 318 -10.06 15.27 18.57
N PHE A 319 -10.14 14.27 17.69
CA PHE A 319 -11.39 13.88 17.02
C PHE A 319 -12.48 13.49 18.03
N ALA A 320 -12.15 12.69 19.04
CA ALA A 320 -13.09 12.25 20.07
C ALA A 320 -13.55 13.40 21.01
N SER A 321 -12.79 14.48 21.09
CA SER A 321 -13.14 15.66 21.90
C SER A 321 -14.12 16.62 21.22
N ALA A 322 -14.44 16.41 19.93
CA ALA A 322 -15.47 17.21 19.25
C ALA A 322 -16.85 17.02 19.89
N SER A 323 -17.68 18.06 19.81
CA SER A 323 -19.04 18.03 20.36
C SER A 323 -19.88 16.95 19.68
N VAL A 324 -20.51 16.08 20.47
CA VAL A 324 -21.39 15.04 19.95
C VAL A 324 -22.59 15.68 19.24
N ILE A 325 -23.07 15.04 18.17
CA ILE A 325 -24.09 15.57 17.26
C ILE A 325 -25.44 15.92 17.94
N HIS A 326 -25.73 15.40 19.14
CA HIS A 326 -26.95 15.72 19.86
C HIS A 326 -26.84 17.06 20.61
N GLY A 327 -27.72 18.01 20.28
CA GLY A 327 -27.79 19.33 20.92
C GLY A 327 -27.41 20.49 20.00
N LYS A 328 -27.44 21.72 20.53
CA LYS A 328 -26.93 22.91 19.83
C LYS A 328 -25.41 22.93 19.94
N SER A 329 -24.71 22.71 18.84
CA SER A 329 -23.26 22.89 18.79
C SER A 329 -22.93 24.37 18.56
N ALA A 330 -22.03 24.91 19.37
CA ALA A 330 -21.38 26.20 19.09
C ALA A 330 -20.14 26.05 18.20
N CYS A 331 -19.82 24.81 17.79
CA CYS A 331 -18.58 24.45 17.14
C CYS A 331 -18.78 24.04 15.67
N ASN A 332 -17.75 24.26 14.86
CA ASN A 332 -17.68 23.88 13.44
C ASN A 332 -17.73 22.36 13.21
N TYR A 333 -17.42 21.58 14.25
CA TYR A 333 -17.31 20.12 14.24
C TYR A 333 -18.49 19.47 14.96
N SER A 334 -19.00 18.39 14.40
CA SER A 334 -19.94 17.48 15.07
C SER A 334 -19.39 16.07 15.05
N HIS A 335 -19.47 15.38 16.18
CA HIS A 335 -18.99 14.01 16.34
C HIS A 335 -20.14 13.01 16.36
N ILE A 336 -19.95 11.89 15.67
CA ILE A 336 -20.87 10.76 15.67
C ILE A 336 -20.10 9.44 15.70
N ASP A 337 -20.66 8.45 16.38
CA ASP A 337 -20.12 7.10 16.51
C ASP A 337 -21.24 6.05 16.43
N TRP A 338 -20.89 4.77 16.58
CA TRP A 338 -21.86 3.68 16.54
C TRP A 338 -23.01 3.87 17.53
N LYS A 339 -22.72 4.35 18.75
CA LYS A 339 -23.75 4.50 19.81
C LYS A 339 -24.68 5.68 19.56
N THR A 340 -24.19 6.70 18.87
CA THR A 340 -24.89 7.98 18.63
C THR A 340 -25.43 8.10 17.19
N ARG A 341 -25.25 7.08 16.35
CA ARG A 341 -25.64 7.07 14.92
C ARG A 341 -27.11 7.45 14.67
N ASP A 342 -28.01 7.06 15.56
CA ASP A 342 -29.45 7.36 15.46
C ASP A 342 -29.78 8.84 15.67
N ALA A 343 -28.83 9.64 16.16
CA ALA A 343 -28.95 11.08 16.34
C ALA A 343 -28.51 11.90 15.11
N LEU A 344 -28.24 11.26 13.98
CA LEU A 344 -27.85 11.94 12.74
C LEU A 344 -28.90 12.98 12.34
N LYS A 345 -28.48 14.23 12.23
CA LYS A 345 -29.30 15.39 11.84
C LYS A 345 -28.66 16.15 10.67
N LYS A 346 -29.44 17.05 10.06
CA LYS A 346 -28.90 18.06 9.12
C LYS A 346 -27.89 18.98 9.84
N PRO A 347 -26.86 19.49 9.14
CA PRO A 347 -25.92 20.43 9.73
C PRO A 347 -26.64 21.74 10.12
N GLU A 348 -26.43 22.21 11.34
CA GLU A 348 -26.90 23.51 11.82
C GLU A 348 -25.73 24.47 12.01
N LYS A 349 -25.80 25.69 11.42
CA LYS A 349 -24.67 26.64 11.51
C LYS A 349 -24.27 26.88 12.99
N PRO A 350 -22.96 26.82 13.33
CA PRO A 350 -21.81 26.83 12.43
C PRO A 350 -21.27 25.46 11.99
N GLU A 351 -21.97 24.34 12.25
CA GLU A 351 -21.54 22.98 11.92
C GLU A 351 -21.29 22.81 10.41
N ASN A 352 -20.07 22.46 10.02
CA ASN A 352 -19.72 22.17 8.62
C ASN A 352 -19.02 20.82 8.43
N ILE A 353 -18.42 20.25 9.48
CA ILE A 353 -17.60 19.04 9.43
C ILE A 353 -18.20 17.96 10.34
N LEU A 354 -18.52 16.80 9.76
CA LEU A 354 -18.95 15.63 10.51
C LEU A 354 -17.75 14.70 10.75
N ILE A 355 -17.36 14.54 12.01
CA ILE A 355 -16.36 13.58 12.45
C ILE A 355 -17.06 12.27 12.79
N ILE A 356 -16.68 11.19 12.12
CA ILE A 356 -17.26 9.86 12.28
C ILE A 356 -16.20 8.92 12.86
N ASN A 357 -16.44 8.39 14.07
CA ASN A 357 -15.67 7.28 14.59
C ASN A 357 -16.21 5.96 14.01
N THR A 358 -15.49 5.39 13.05
CA THR A 358 -15.93 4.21 12.30
C THR A 358 -15.63 2.89 13.02
N ARG A 359 -14.87 2.92 14.13
CA ARG A 359 -14.28 1.73 14.75
C ARG A 359 -15.28 0.63 15.12
N GLU A 360 -16.45 1.01 15.61
CA GLU A 360 -17.49 0.08 16.06
C GLU A 360 -18.59 -0.16 15.01
N PHE A 361 -18.49 0.45 13.84
CA PHE A 361 -19.38 0.15 12.72
C PHE A 361 -19.03 -1.22 12.11
N PRO A 362 -20.04 -1.99 11.67
CA PRO A 362 -19.81 -3.23 10.94
C PRO A 362 -19.06 -2.94 9.63
N PRO A 363 -18.21 -3.86 9.15
CA PRO A 363 -17.38 -3.62 7.97
C PRO A 363 -18.18 -3.48 6.67
N GLU A 364 -19.39 -4.03 6.62
CA GLU A 364 -20.31 -3.97 5.49
C GLU A 364 -21.77 -4.12 5.96
N GLY A 365 -22.71 -4.03 5.04
CA GLY A 365 -24.16 -4.13 5.31
C GLY A 365 -24.85 -2.78 5.47
N ASP A 366 -26.15 -2.82 5.79
CA ASP A 366 -27.00 -1.61 5.82
C ASP A 366 -26.64 -0.64 6.95
N ASP A 367 -26.01 -1.14 8.01
CA ASP A 367 -25.61 -0.37 9.19
C ASP A 367 -24.13 0.09 9.15
N CYS A 368 -23.41 -0.10 8.03
CA CYS A 368 -22.00 0.31 7.95
C CYS A 368 -21.82 1.84 7.89
N ASP A 369 -20.60 2.30 8.16
CA ASP A 369 -20.24 3.73 8.15
C ASP A 369 -20.43 4.38 6.76
N ALA A 370 -20.19 3.65 5.67
CA ALA A 370 -20.42 4.16 4.31
C ALA A 370 -21.90 4.54 4.09
N ARG A 371 -22.85 3.77 4.65
CA ARG A 371 -24.28 4.09 4.60
C ARG A 371 -24.62 5.30 5.46
N LEU A 372 -23.98 5.45 6.62
CA LEU A 372 -24.10 6.66 7.45
C LEU A 372 -23.59 7.91 6.70
N ILE A 373 -22.46 7.82 6.02
CA ILE A 373 -21.92 8.93 5.19
C ILE A 373 -22.92 9.31 4.10
N CYS A 374 -23.52 8.33 3.42
CA CYS A 374 -24.56 8.58 2.42
C CYS A 374 -25.79 9.28 3.02
N ALA A 375 -26.26 8.82 4.19
CA ALA A 375 -27.39 9.44 4.88
C ALA A 375 -27.07 10.87 5.30
N ALA A 376 -25.88 11.11 5.85
CA ALA A 376 -25.42 12.44 6.23
C ALA A 376 -25.29 13.37 5.00
N HIS A 377 -24.76 12.86 3.89
CA HIS A 377 -24.68 13.62 2.65
C HIS A 377 -26.06 14.08 2.15
N LYS A 378 -27.06 13.19 2.16
CA LYS A 378 -28.45 13.52 1.81
C LYS A 378 -29.05 14.59 2.72
N LEU A 379 -28.59 14.68 3.97
CA LEU A 379 -29.00 15.72 4.91
C LEU A 379 -28.24 17.05 4.73
N GLY A 380 -27.26 17.10 3.83
CA GLY A 380 -26.54 18.32 3.45
C GLY A 380 -25.09 18.39 3.95
N TRP A 381 -24.59 17.37 4.65
CA TRP A 381 -23.17 17.32 5.04
C TRP A 381 -22.28 17.17 3.80
N LYS A 382 -21.15 17.90 3.78
CA LYS A 382 -20.19 17.90 2.66
C LYS A 382 -18.74 17.67 3.06
N ARG A 383 -18.41 17.78 4.35
CA ARG A 383 -17.03 17.56 4.85
C ARG A 383 -17.08 16.49 5.92
N PHE A 384 -16.30 15.44 5.73
CA PHE A 384 -16.25 14.28 6.61
C PHE A 384 -14.82 14.02 7.05
N ILE A 385 -14.64 13.76 8.34
CA ILE A 385 -13.41 13.20 8.90
C ILE A 385 -13.79 11.84 9.48
N CYS A 386 -13.34 10.77 8.85
CA CYS A 386 -13.65 9.41 9.27
C CYS A 386 -12.40 8.78 9.87
N TYR A 387 -12.47 8.38 11.14
CA TYR A 387 -11.32 7.85 11.88
C TYR A 387 -11.66 6.56 12.64
N GLY A 388 -10.62 5.80 13.01
CA GLY A 388 -10.79 4.54 13.75
C GLY A 388 -11.02 3.33 12.84
N TYR A 389 -10.77 3.47 11.53
CA TYR A 389 -10.89 2.37 10.59
C TYR A 389 -10.00 1.19 10.94
N LYS A 390 -10.57 -0.01 10.82
CA LYS A 390 -9.92 -1.31 11.04
C LYS A 390 -10.33 -2.37 10.00
N GLY A 391 -10.68 -1.92 8.79
CA GLY A 391 -11.14 -2.76 7.69
C GLY A 391 -12.58 -2.52 7.24
N GLN A 392 -13.25 -1.44 7.68
CA GLN A 392 -14.58 -1.11 7.14
C GLN A 392 -14.49 -0.78 5.64
N ARG A 393 -15.37 -1.40 4.84
CA ARG A 393 -15.35 -1.38 3.38
C ARG A 393 -16.24 -0.28 2.82
N PHE A 394 -16.06 0.03 1.54
CA PHE A 394 -16.97 0.87 0.75
C PHE A 394 -17.03 2.35 1.15
N THR A 395 -16.08 2.88 1.92
CA THR A 395 -16.05 4.31 2.26
C THR A 395 -16.15 5.19 1.00
N GLY A 396 -17.10 6.13 0.99
CA GLY A 396 -17.37 7.01 -0.15
C GLY A 396 -18.28 6.43 -1.24
N CYS A 397 -18.59 5.14 -1.20
CA CYS A 397 -19.51 4.51 -2.15
C CYS A 397 -20.96 4.95 -1.90
N GLY A 398 -21.75 5.06 -2.97
CA GLY A 398 -23.21 5.27 -2.87
C GLY A 398 -23.65 6.71 -2.60
N LEU A 399 -22.74 7.69 -2.66
CA LEU A 399 -23.06 9.11 -2.53
C LEU A 399 -24.03 9.63 -3.61
N GLY A 400 -24.17 8.90 -4.73
CA GLY A 400 -25.02 9.25 -5.86
C GLY A 400 -24.23 9.88 -7.00
N GLU A 401 -24.95 10.32 -8.03
CA GLU A 401 -24.35 11.02 -9.17
C GLU A 401 -23.99 12.45 -8.79
N ALA A 402 -22.86 12.93 -9.31
CA ALA A 402 -22.37 14.29 -9.14
C ALA A 402 -22.30 14.82 -7.69
N ALA A 403 -21.66 14.06 -6.80
CA ALA A 403 -21.39 14.46 -5.41
C ALA A 403 -20.24 15.50 -5.30
N ASP A 404 -20.28 16.54 -6.15
CA ASP A 404 -19.28 17.60 -6.20
C ASP A 404 -19.22 18.42 -4.90
N GLY A 405 -18.00 18.78 -4.52
CA GLY A 405 -17.73 19.56 -3.31
C GLY A 405 -17.85 18.75 -2.01
N VAL A 406 -18.11 17.45 -2.09
CA VAL A 406 -17.96 16.53 -0.96
C VAL A 406 -16.47 16.21 -0.78
N ARG A 407 -15.99 16.27 0.47
CA ARG A 407 -14.65 15.82 0.86
C ARG A 407 -14.72 14.85 2.02
N ILE A 408 -13.96 13.75 1.92
CA ILE A 408 -13.82 12.74 2.97
C ILE A 408 -12.32 12.56 3.27
N ASP A 409 -11.92 12.84 4.51
CA ASP A 409 -10.58 12.55 5.02
C ASP A 409 -10.65 11.24 5.85
N VAL A 410 -9.82 10.26 5.52
CA VAL A 410 -9.87 8.87 6.02
C VAL A 410 -8.62 8.56 6.84
N TYR A 411 -8.81 8.22 8.12
CA TYR A 411 -7.74 7.94 9.08
C TYR A 411 -7.86 6.52 9.67
N GLY A 412 -6.75 5.80 9.71
CA GLY A 412 -6.70 4.39 10.11
C GLY A 412 -6.63 3.47 8.90
N SER A 413 -6.96 2.20 9.09
CA SER A 413 -6.81 1.18 8.06
C SER A 413 -8.18 0.90 7.43
N SER A 414 -8.54 1.67 6.39
CA SER A 414 -9.79 1.45 5.64
C SER A 414 -9.79 0.08 4.95
N GLY A 415 -10.98 -0.45 4.68
CA GLY A 415 -11.17 -1.71 4.00
C GLY A 415 -11.18 -1.59 2.47
N ASP A 416 -11.43 -2.72 1.80
CA ASP A 416 -11.62 -2.82 0.35
C ASP A 416 -12.72 -1.88 -0.19
N TYR A 417 -12.67 -1.63 -1.50
CA TYR A 417 -13.68 -0.89 -2.27
C TYR A 417 -13.86 0.58 -1.86
N LEU A 418 -12.97 1.15 -1.04
CA LEU A 418 -12.98 2.59 -0.80
C LEU A 418 -12.99 3.34 -2.14
N ALA A 419 -13.76 4.42 -2.23
CA ALA A 419 -13.93 5.21 -3.45
C ALA A 419 -14.47 4.44 -4.67
N SER A 420 -15.06 3.26 -4.51
CA SER A 420 -15.66 2.55 -5.63
C SER A 420 -16.89 3.29 -6.17
N GLY A 421 -16.95 3.43 -7.50
CA GLY A 421 -18.08 4.04 -8.21
C GLY A 421 -18.31 5.52 -7.92
N ILE A 422 -17.33 6.23 -7.32
CA ILE A 422 -17.51 7.64 -6.99
C ILE A 422 -17.62 8.52 -8.23
N ASP A 423 -18.39 9.59 -8.09
CA ASP A 423 -18.68 10.56 -9.14
C ASP A 423 -18.68 11.98 -8.54
N GLY A 424 -17.49 12.61 -8.52
CA GLY A 424 -17.30 14.00 -8.07
C GLY A 424 -16.56 14.22 -6.73
N PRO A 425 -16.63 13.36 -5.70
CA PRO A 425 -16.07 13.69 -4.39
C PRO A 425 -14.54 13.70 -4.40
N GLU A 426 -13.95 14.40 -3.42
CA GLU A 426 -12.54 14.34 -3.09
C GLU A 426 -12.32 13.44 -1.86
N ILE A 427 -11.48 12.42 -1.98
CA ILE A 427 -11.18 11.51 -0.87
C ILE A 427 -9.67 11.49 -0.61
N TYR A 428 -9.29 11.70 0.64
CA TYR A 428 -7.90 11.72 1.10
C TYR A 428 -7.70 10.60 2.12
N VAL A 429 -6.82 9.65 1.80
CA VAL A 429 -6.46 8.52 2.67
C VAL A 429 -5.11 8.81 3.33
N HIS A 430 -5.14 9.06 4.65
CA HIS A 430 -3.99 9.43 5.46
C HIS A 430 -3.20 8.19 5.93
N GLY A 431 -2.78 7.38 4.96
CA GLY A 431 -2.12 6.09 5.16
C GLY A 431 -2.26 5.19 3.92
N ASN A 432 -2.22 3.88 4.15
CA ASN A 432 -2.39 2.88 3.09
C ASN A 432 -3.88 2.59 2.85
N ALA A 433 -4.19 2.11 1.64
CA ALA A 433 -5.52 1.64 1.25
C ALA A 433 -5.45 0.18 0.74
N GLN A 434 -6.52 -0.60 0.96
CA GLN A 434 -6.59 -2.01 0.54
C GLN A 434 -6.93 -2.18 -0.95
N ASP A 435 -7.47 -3.35 -1.28
CA ASP A 435 -7.73 -3.82 -2.62
C ASP A 435 -8.99 -3.16 -3.19
N GLN A 436 -9.09 -3.16 -4.52
CA GLN A 436 -10.24 -2.64 -5.28
C GLN A 436 -10.58 -1.17 -4.99
N LEU A 437 -9.61 -0.42 -4.44
CA LEU A 437 -9.69 1.01 -4.22
C LEU A 437 -10.01 1.73 -5.55
N GLY A 438 -11.03 2.57 -5.59
CA GLY A 438 -11.40 3.35 -6.78
C GLY A 438 -11.94 2.51 -7.94
N GLN A 439 -12.38 1.27 -7.69
CA GLN A 439 -13.01 0.43 -8.71
C GLN A 439 -14.16 1.19 -9.38
N ILE A 440 -14.26 1.15 -10.71
CA ILE A 440 -15.29 1.82 -11.53
C ILE A 440 -15.49 3.31 -11.21
N MET A 441 -14.49 3.99 -10.63
CA MET A 441 -14.51 5.43 -10.37
C MET A 441 -14.78 6.21 -11.67
N LYS A 442 -15.74 7.14 -11.62
CA LYS A 442 -16.15 7.94 -12.80
C LYS A 442 -15.38 9.25 -12.91
N ARG A 443 -15.37 10.05 -11.85
CA ARG A 443 -14.63 11.32 -11.72
C ARG A 443 -14.51 11.71 -10.24
N GLY A 444 -13.77 12.76 -9.96
CA GLY A 444 -13.43 13.21 -8.61
C GLY A 444 -11.92 13.10 -8.37
N LYS A 445 -11.51 13.27 -7.11
CA LYS A 445 -10.09 13.23 -6.73
C LYS A 445 -9.87 12.19 -5.65
N LEU A 446 -8.85 11.36 -5.80
CA LEU A 446 -8.42 10.40 -4.78
C LEU A 446 -6.94 10.60 -4.48
N VAL A 447 -6.59 10.81 -3.22
CA VAL A 447 -5.20 10.99 -2.77
C VAL A 447 -4.89 9.96 -1.70
N VAL A 448 -3.80 9.21 -1.87
CA VAL A 448 -3.36 8.19 -0.92
C VAL A 448 -1.93 8.52 -0.47
N TYR A 449 -1.76 8.79 0.83
CA TYR A 449 -0.47 9.10 1.47
C TYR A 449 0.32 7.84 1.86
N GLY A 450 0.07 6.72 1.19
CA GLY A 450 0.66 5.41 1.46
C GLY A 450 0.59 4.52 0.22
N ASP A 451 0.64 3.21 0.45
CA ASP A 451 0.53 2.19 -0.60
C ASP A 451 -0.95 1.85 -0.89
N VAL A 452 -1.21 1.33 -2.10
CA VAL A 452 -2.53 0.82 -2.53
C VAL A 452 -2.48 -0.67 -2.85
N GLY A 453 -3.57 -1.37 -2.55
CA GLY A 453 -3.70 -2.82 -2.74
C GLY A 453 -3.92 -3.27 -4.19
N GLN A 454 -4.29 -4.55 -4.33
CA GLN A 454 -4.53 -5.25 -5.59
C GLN A 454 -5.71 -4.63 -6.35
N THR A 455 -5.67 -4.67 -7.68
CA THR A 455 -6.78 -4.25 -8.56
C THR A 455 -7.25 -2.80 -8.32
N PHE A 456 -6.34 -1.96 -7.86
CA PHE A 456 -6.55 -0.52 -7.73
C PHE A 456 -7.09 0.08 -9.04
N MET A 457 -8.19 0.83 -8.96
CA MET A 457 -8.91 1.43 -10.09
C MET A 457 -9.37 0.44 -11.18
N TYR A 458 -9.68 -0.80 -10.79
CA TYR A 458 -10.27 -1.78 -11.70
C TYR A 458 -11.52 -1.22 -12.41
N GLY A 459 -11.49 -1.22 -13.75
CA GLY A 459 -12.63 -0.78 -14.57
C GLY A 459 -12.98 0.71 -14.46
N ALA A 460 -12.10 1.54 -13.89
CA ALA A 460 -12.32 2.97 -13.73
C ALA A 460 -12.62 3.66 -15.07
N LYS A 461 -13.44 4.71 -15.04
CA LYS A 461 -13.84 5.51 -16.21
C LYS A 461 -13.12 6.87 -16.26
N GLY A 462 -12.61 7.33 -15.11
CA GLY A 462 -12.01 8.64 -14.98
C GLY A 462 -11.59 8.97 -13.55
N GLY A 463 -11.21 10.24 -13.33
CA GLY A 463 -10.76 10.74 -12.04
C GLY A 463 -9.29 11.16 -12.04
N GLU A 464 -8.95 12.02 -11.08
CA GLU A 464 -7.57 12.42 -10.79
C GLU A 464 -7.09 11.71 -9.54
N VAL A 465 -6.06 10.88 -9.67
CA VAL A 465 -5.61 10.01 -8.57
C VAL A 465 -4.11 10.12 -8.34
N PHE A 466 -3.74 10.27 -7.06
CA PHE A 466 -2.36 10.48 -6.64
C PHE A 466 -2.00 9.48 -5.53
N VAL A 467 -0.96 8.69 -5.75
CA VAL A 467 -0.47 7.68 -4.81
C VAL A 467 0.97 8.00 -4.43
N MET A 468 1.22 8.22 -3.14
CA MET A 468 2.57 8.50 -2.62
C MET A 468 3.46 7.26 -2.64
N GLY A 469 2.90 6.09 -2.34
CA GLY A 469 3.62 4.81 -2.26
C GLY A 469 3.52 3.99 -3.53
N ASN A 470 3.52 2.67 -3.34
CA ASN A 470 3.45 1.65 -4.37
C ASN A 470 2.01 1.22 -4.63
N ALA A 471 1.78 0.63 -5.80
CA ALA A 471 0.61 -0.19 -6.07
C ALA A 471 1.00 -1.68 -6.12
N ALA A 472 0.11 -2.55 -5.66
CA ALA A 472 0.29 -4.00 -5.73
C ALA A 472 0.09 -4.53 -7.16
N GLY A 473 -0.55 -5.69 -7.33
CA GLY A 473 -0.82 -6.28 -8.65
C GLY A 473 -2.04 -5.68 -9.36
N ARG A 474 -1.97 -5.68 -10.70
CA ARG A 474 -3.05 -5.30 -11.63
C ARG A 474 -3.67 -3.90 -11.43
N PRO A 475 -2.89 -2.85 -11.13
CA PRO A 475 -3.44 -1.50 -11.05
C PRO A 475 -3.95 -1.05 -12.43
N LEU A 476 -5.13 -0.42 -12.45
CA LEU A 476 -5.86 0.05 -13.63
C LEU A 476 -6.27 -1.03 -14.64
N ILE A 477 -6.38 -2.30 -14.22
CA ILE A 477 -6.90 -3.34 -15.11
C ILE A 477 -8.29 -2.95 -15.66
N ASN A 478 -8.49 -3.12 -16.97
CA ASN A 478 -9.75 -2.78 -17.66
C ASN A 478 -10.22 -1.33 -17.51
N ALA A 479 -9.37 -0.40 -17.07
CA ALA A 479 -9.76 1.01 -16.99
C ALA A 479 -9.90 1.62 -18.40
N VAL A 480 -10.88 2.51 -18.56
CA VAL A 480 -11.30 3.11 -19.83
C VAL A 480 -11.56 4.60 -19.65
N GLY A 481 -11.79 5.33 -20.75
CA GLY A 481 -12.16 6.74 -20.67
C GLY A 481 -10.98 7.64 -20.33
N HIS A 482 -11.07 8.42 -19.26
CA HIS A 482 -10.13 9.50 -18.95
C HIS A 482 -9.50 9.45 -17.53
N PRO A 483 -9.04 8.30 -17.01
CA PRO A 483 -8.32 8.25 -15.74
C PRO A 483 -6.97 8.99 -15.85
N ARG A 484 -6.62 9.78 -14.84
CA ARG A 484 -5.39 10.57 -14.76
C ARG A 484 -4.67 10.22 -13.46
N VAL A 485 -3.69 9.33 -13.52
CA VAL A 485 -3.13 8.70 -12.31
C VAL A 485 -1.64 8.98 -12.19
N VAL A 486 -1.17 9.35 -10.99
CA VAL A 486 0.25 9.46 -10.64
C VAL A 486 0.58 8.49 -9.52
N ILE A 487 1.53 7.58 -9.78
CA ILE A 487 2.06 6.61 -8.81
C ILE A 487 3.53 6.94 -8.59
N ASN A 488 3.88 7.36 -7.37
CA ASN A 488 5.26 7.77 -7.08
C ASN A 488 6.19 6.59 -6.83
N GLY A 489 5.69 5.52 -6.22
CA GLY A 489 6.41 4.27 -6.03
C GLY A 489 6.49 3.44 -7.30
N THR A 490 6.37 2.13 -7.14
CA THR A 490 6.29 1.17 -8.25
C THR A 490 4.95 0.46 -8.29
N CYS A 491 4.74 -0.35 -9.34
CA CYS A 491 3.65 -1.32 -9.45
C CYS A 491 4.27 -2.71 -9.53
N LEU A 492 3.80 -3.66 -8.73
CA LEU A 492 4.46 -4.98 -8.64
C LEU A 492 4.39 -5.74 -9.97
N ASP A 493 3.21 -5.81 -10.60
CA ASP A 493 3.05 -6.31 -11.97
C ASP A 493 1.67 -5.91 -12.56
N TYR A 494 1.49 -6.14 -13.86
CA TYR A 494 0.26 -5.92 -14.63
C TYR A 494 -0.28 -4.47 -14.59
N LEU A 495 0.61 -3.47 -14.55
CA LEU A 495 0.17 -2.08 -14.60
C LEU A 495 -0.52 -1.78 -15.93
N ALA A 496 -1.78 -1.34 -15.84
CA ALA A 496 -2.63 -0.97 -16.97
C ALA A 496 -2.84 -2.11 -17.98
N GLU A 497 -3.04 -3.32 -17.46
CA GLU A 497 -3.51 -4.47 -18.24
C GLU A 497 -4.90 -4.18 -18.84
N SER A 498 -5.08 -4.46 -20.14
CA SER A 498 -6.32 -4.22 -20.89
C SER A 498 -6.82 -2.77 -20.74
N PHE A 499 -5.90 -1.81 -20.72
CA PHE A 499 -6.24 -0.38 -20.64
C PHE A 499 -6.81 0.10 -21.98
N MET A 500 -8.02 0.66 -21.95
CA MET A 500 -8.76 1.08 -23.15
C MET A 500 -9.15 2.55 -23.03
N ALA A 501 -8.17 3.39 -22.69
CA ALA A 501 -8.40 4.78 -22.31
C ALA A 501 -8.23 5.80 -23.45
N GLY A 502 -8.29 5.38 -24.73
CA GLY A 502 -8.20 6.30 -25.88
C GLY A 502 -6.88 7.07 -25.97
N ASP A 503 -6.80 8.16 -26.76
CA ASP A 503 -5.56 8.94 -26.88
C ASP A 503 -5.46 10.00 -25.76
N PRO A 504 -4.41 9.99 -24.91
CA PRO A 504 -4.23 10.97 -23.83
C PRO A 504 -4.29 12.44 -24.28
N LEU A 505 -3.79 12.73 -25.49
CA LEU A 505 -3.75 14.09 -26.05
C LEU A 505 -5.12 14.55 -26.58
N ASN A 506 -6.04 13.61 -26.77
CA ASN A 506 -7.42 13.85 -27.21
C ASN A 506 -8.43 13.48 -26.10
N GLY A 507 -8.05 13.71 -24.84
CA GLY A 507 -8.93 13.54 -23.69
C GLY A 507 -8.93 12.14 -23.06
N GLY A 508 -8.20 11.18 -23.63
CA GLY A 508 -8.01 9.84 -23.08
C GLY A 508 -7.21 9.79 -21.77
N GLY A 509 -7.16 8.63 -21.14
CA GLY A 509 -6.51 8.41 -19.85
C GLY A 509 -5.02 8.07 -19.94
N PHE A 510 -4.29 8.34 -18.86
CA PHE A 510 -2.88 7.98 -18.72
C PHE A 510 -2.51 7.63 -17.27
N VAL A 511 -1.35 6.99 -17.14
CA VAL A 511 -0.66 6.79 -15.86
C VAL A 511 0.72 7.41 -15.91
N VAL A 512 1.13 8.08 -14.83
CA VAL A 512 2.52 8.46 -14.57
C VAL A 512 3.08 7.49 -13.53
N LEU A 513 4.22 6.88 -13.83
CA LEU A 513 4.94 5.98 -12.92
C LEU A 513 6.34 6.56 -12.62
N ASN A 514 6.59 7.01 -11.39
CA ASN A 514 7.84 7.69 -11.06
C ASN A 514 8.96 6.76 -10.56
N GLY A 515 8.64 5.57 -10.03
CA GLY A 515 9.66 4.61 -9.60
C GLY A 515 10.59 5.14 -8.51
N LEU A 516 10.03 5.79 -7.49
CA LEU A 516 10.76 6.38 -6.38
C LEU A 516 10.53 5.61 -5.08
N GLN A 517 11.47 5.73 -4.15
CA GLN A 517 11.31 5.32 -2.77
C GLN A 517 11.69 6.46 -1.84
N SER A 518 11.03 6.55 -0.69
CA SER A 518 11.39 7.49 0.36
C SER A 518 11.87 6.73 1.60
N ASP A 519 13.05 7.08 2.09
CA ASP A 519 13.57 6.57 3.35
C ASP A 519 12.80 7.15 4.56
N ASP A 520 13.07 6.66 5.77
CA ASP A 520 12.35 7.12 6.96
C ASP A 520 12.57 8.60 7.32
N ASP A 521 13.65 9.19 6.79
CA ASP A 521 13.98 10.61 6.95
C ASP A 521 13.31 11.52 5.90
N GLY A 522 12.62 10.94 4.93
CA GLY A 522 11.99 11.68 3.84
C GLY A 522 12.93 12.01 2.69
N ASN A 523 14.13 11.42 2.62
CA ASN A 523 14.96 11.53 1.43
C ASN A 523 14.36 10.67 0.32
N ILE A 524 14.30 11.22 -0.88
CA ILE A 524 13.76 10.55 -2.06
C ILE A 524 14.93 9.97 -2.86
N ALA A 525 14.80 8.70 -3.26
CA ALA A 525 15.75 8.02 -4.12
C ALA A 525 15.02 7.28 -5.26
N ALA A 526 15.68 7.15 -6.40
CA ALA A 526 15.17 6.31 -7.48
C ALA A 526 15.25 4.83 -7.09
N LEU A 527 14.23 4.06 -7.47
CA LEU A 527 14.32 2.61 -7.49
C LEU A 527 15.31 2.16 -8.56
N LYS A 528 15.94 0.99 -8.37
CA LYS A 528 16.85 0.40 -9.35
C LYS A 528 16.15 0.17 -10.70
N THR A 529 14.91 -0.30 -10.65
CA THR A 529 13.99 -0.34 -11.79
C THR A 529 12.69 0.36 -11.38
N PRO A 530 12.11 1.23 -12.22
CA PRO A 530 10.84 1.86 -11.91
C PRO A 530 9.67 0.88 -11.98
N TYR A 531 9.83 -0.23 -12.71
CA TYR A 531 8.83 -1.28 -12.86
C TYR A 531 9.51 -2.67 -12.82
N PRO A 532 9.29 -3.46 -11.75
CA PRO A 532 9.88 -4.79 -11.61
C PRO A 532 9.12 -5.90 -12.34
N GLY A 533 7.85 -5.70 -12.68
CA GLY A 533 6.99 -6.73 -13.29
C GLY A 533 7.35 -7.07 -14.73
N SER A 534 6.64 -8.03 -15.33
CA SER A 534 6.85 -8.50 -16.71
C SER A 534 5.68 -8.20 -17.64
N ASN A 535 4.58 -7.65 -17.12
CA ASN A 535 3.32 -7.47 -17.86
C ASN A 535 2.84 -6.01 -17.93
N LEU A 536 3.76 -5.08 -18.19
CA LEU A 536 3.46 -3.66 -18.33
C LEU A 536 2.58 -3.39 -19.55
N PHE A 537 1.48 -2.65 -19.35
CA PHE A 537 0.59 -2.21 -20.44
C PHE A 537 0.07 -3.36 -21.32
N SER A 538 -0.04 -4.54 -20.72
CA SER A 538 -0.40 -5.77 -21.42
C SER A 538 -1.82 -5.70 -21.98
N LEU A 539 -2.04 -6.14 -23.21
CA LEU A 539 -3.36 -6.15 -23.88
C LEU A 539 -4.06 -4.78 -23.96
N ALA A 540 -3.35 -3.67 -23.71
CA ALA A 540 -3.92 -2.34 -23.80
C ALA A 540 -4.27 -1.99 -25.26
N SER A 541 -5.39 -1.29 -25.46
CA SER A 541 -5.84 -0.79 -26.76
C SER A 541 -5.91 0.73 -26.82
N GLY A 542 -5.66 1.42 -25.70
CA GLY A 542 -5.63 2.87 -25.63
C GLY A 542 -5.08 3.38 -24.30
N GLY A 543 -4.67 4.63 -24.29
CA GLY A 543 -4.03 5.33 -23.19
C GLY A 543 -2.52 5.38 -23.36
N ALA A 544 -1.83 5.91 -22.34
CA ALA A 544 -0.37 5.85 -22.27
C ALA A 544 0.13 5.74 -20.83
N ILE A 545 1.35 5.22 -20.68
CA ILE A 545 2.14 5.36 -19.46
C ILE A 545 3.28 6.34 -19.73
N TYR A 546 3.44 7.31 -18.83
CA TYR A 546 4.59 8.21 -18.76
C TYR A 546 5.47 7.78 -17.60
N MET A 547 6.56 7.08 -17.90
CA MET A 547 7.39 6.40 -16.91
C MET A 547 8.72 7.12 -16.73
N ARG A 548 9.07 7.43 -15.48
CA ARG A 548 10.38 7.95 -15.10
C ARG A 548 11.41 6.81 -15.13
N ASP A 549 12.15 6.69 -16.23
CA ASP A 549 13.15 5.64 -16.46
C ASP A 549 14.43 6.22 -17.07
N PRO A 550 15.17 7.05 -16.32
CA PRO A 550 16.31 7.81 -16.85
C PRO A 550 17.48 6.92 -17.29
N PHE A 551 17.55 5.69 -16.79
CA PHE A 551 18.59 4.72 -17.13
C PHE A 551 18.12 3.68 -18.16
N ARG A 552 16.90 3.81 -18.68
CA ARG A 552 16.32 2.91 -19.69
C ARG A 552 16.35 1.43 -19.25
N THR A 553 16.04 1.20 -17.99
CA THR A 553 16.07 -0.13 -17.36
C THR A 553 14.89 -1.00 -17.77
N VAL A 554 13.75 -0.39 -18.14
CA VAL A 554 12.60 -1.13 -18.64
C VAL A 554 12.79 -1.45 -20.12
N VAL A 555 12.54 -2.71 -20.46
CA VAL A 555 12.75 -3.27 -21.81
C VAL A 555 11.42 -3.63 -22.48
N GLU A 556 11.45 -3.86 -23.79
CA GLU A 556 10.25 -4.15 -24.59
C GLU A 556 9.61 -5.49 -24.20
N GLU A 557 10.41 -6.46 -23.75
CA GLU A 557 9.94 -7.80 -23.33
C GLU A 557 9.09 -7.76 -22.06
N GLN A 558 9.13 -6.66 -21.29
CA GLN A 558 8.22 -6.45 -20.16
C GLN A 558 6.85 -5.94 -20.61
N MET A 559 6.65 -5.71 -21.92
CA MET A 559 5.43 -5.16 -22.50
C MET A 559 4.72 -6.20 -23.38
N ASN A 560 3.56 -6.68 -22.93
CA ASN A 560 2.78 -7.68 -23.66
C ASN A 560 1.70 -7.00 -24.53
N GLY A 561 2.14 -6.29 -25.57
CA GLY A 561 1.26 -5.52 -26.48
C GLY A 561 1.41 -4.00 -26.38
N GLY A 562 2.37 -3.51 -25.59
CA GLY A 562 2.80 -2.12 -25.56
C GLY A 562 4.10 -1.89 -26.34
N GLU A 563 4.37 -0.63 -26.69
CA GLU A 563 5.63 -0.20 -27.31
C GLU A 563 6.10 1.14 -26.71
N PHE A 564 7.41 1.38 -26.75
CA PHE A 564 7.94 2.70 -26.48
C PHE A 564 7.61 3.66 -27.63
N ALA A 565 7.22 4.88 -27.28
CA ALA A 565 6.90 5.93 -28.23
C ALA A 565 7.66 7.23 -27.93
N ASP A 566 7.72 8.11 -28.93
CA ASP A 566 8.32 9.43 -28.77
C ASP A 566 7.53 10.27 -27.76
N LEU A 567 8.25 10.78 -26.74
CA LEU A 567 7.73 11.75 -25.79
C LEU A 567 7.91 13.17 -26.36
N ASN A 568 6.80 13.82 -26.73
CA ASN A 568 6.83 15.16 -27.29
C ASN A 568 6.46 16.25 -26.25
N GLN A 569 6.46 17.51 -26.68
CA GLN A 569 6.15 18.63 -25.78
C GLN A 569 4.69 18.62 -25.32
N ALA A 570 3.74 18.22 -26.18
CA ALA A 570 2.34 18.15 -25.82
C ALA A 570 2.08 17.07 -24.75
N ASP A 571 2.80 15.95 -24.81
CA ASP A 571 2.79 14.93 -23.75
C ASP A 571 3.29 15.50 -22.41
N TRP A 572 4.37 16.28 -22.44
CA TRP A 572 4.91 16.90 -21.22
C TRP A 572 3.96 17.94 -20.65
N ASP A 573 3.43 18.83 -21.50
CA ASP A 573 2.46 19.85 -21.12
C ASP A 573 1.18 19.23 -20.55
N LEU A 574 0.81 18.02 -21.01
CA LEU A 574 -0.30 17.24 -20.48
C LEU A 574 -0.05 16.74 -19.06
N ILE A 575 1.11 16.12 -18.78
CA ILE A 575 1.35 15.49 -17.47
C ILE A 575 1.88 16.46 -16.41
N ARG A 576 2.53 17.54 -16.81
CA ARG A 576 3.20 18.49 -15.90
C ARG A 576 2.26 19.04 -14.82
N PRO A 577 1.02 19.48 -15.09
CA PRO A 577 0.11 19.96 -14.04
C PRO A 577 -0.18 18.91 -12.96
N TYR A 578 -0.24 17.62 -13.34
CA TYR A 578 -0.42 16.52 -12.41
C TYR A 578 0.84 16.27 -11.57
N LEU A 579 2.03 16.43 -12.16
CA LEU A 579 3.28 16.38 -11.39
C LEU A 579 3.41 17.56 -10.41
N GLU A 580 2.95 18.74 -10.78
CA GLU A 580 2.92 19.93 -9.90
C GLU A 580 1.90 19.77 -8.76
N GLU A 581 0.75 19.16 -9.02
CA GLU A 581 -0.20 18.81 -7.96
C GLU A 581 0.37 17.72 -7.04
N ASN A 582 1.05 16.72 -7.60
CA ASN A 582 1.77 15.70 -6.87
C ASN A 582 2.85 16.30 -5.94
N GLU A 583 3.58 17.32 -6.42
CA GLU A 583 4.54 18.09 -5.61
C GLU A 583 3.87 18.77 -4.42
N LYS A 584 2.70 19.41 -4.60
CA LYS A 584 1.96 20.02 -3.49
C LYS A 584 1.51 18.98 -2.47
N LEU A 585 0.96 17.86 -2.93
CA LEU A 585 0.43 16.81 -2.07
C LEU A 585 1.54 16.14 -1.25
N PHE A 586 2.59 15.66 -1.91
CA PHE A 586 3.58 14.78 -1.30
C PHE A 586 4.95 15.42 -1.05
N GLY A 587 5.20 16.61 -1.60
CA GLY A 587 6.50 17.29 -1.52
C GLY A 587 7.57 16.69 -2.42
N ILE A 588 7.18 15.91 -3.43
CA ILE A 588 8.08 15.32 -4.43
C ILE A 588 8.22 16.35 -5.55
N SER A 589 9.33 17.07 -5.56
CA SER A 589 9.56 18.20 -6.45
C SER A 589 9.76 17.77 -7.90
N VAL A 590 9.05 18.44 -8.81
CA VAL A 590 9.23 18.24 -10.26
C VAL A 590 10.69 18.47 -10.66
N GLU A 591 11.29 19.55 -10.15
CA GLU A 591 12.64 19.94 -10.54
C GLU A 591 13.70 19.19 -9.76
N LYS A 592 13.56 19.07 -8.43
CA LYS A 592 14.62 18.55 -7.56
C LYS A 592 14.62 17.04 -7.39
N ASP A 593 13.47 16.40 -7.53
CA ASP A 593 13.32 14.96 -7.27
C ASP A 593 13.02 14.19 -8.56
N LEU A 594 12.10 14.70 -9.39
CA LEU A 594 11.71 14.01 -10.62
C LEU A 594 12.71 14.23 -11.76
N LEU A 595 13.01 15.47 -12.13
CA LEU A 595 13.90 15.81 -13.26
C LEU A 595 15.40 15.81 -12.90
N THR A 596 15.74 15.66 -11.63
CA THR A 596 17.15 15.54 -11.21
C THR A 596 17.54 14.08 -11.12
N VAL A 597 18.61 13.72 -11.83
CA VAL A 597 19.17 12.36 -11.87
C VAL A 597 20.64 12.46 -11.50
N ASP A 598 21.08 11.68 -10.50
CA ASP A 598 22.44 11.71 -9.94
C ASP A 598 22.91 13.13 -9.59
N GLY A 599 22.02 13.93 -8.99
CA GLY A 599 22.29 15.31 -8.57
C GLY A 599 22.38 16.32 -9.71
N LYS A 600 22.07 15.93 -10.96
CA LYS A 600 22.05 16.83 -12.12
C LYS A 600 20.64 16.97 -12.67
N ARG A 601 20.17 18.21 -12.82
CA ARG A 601 18.94 18.49 -13.55
C ARG A 601 19.07 18.03 -15.00
N LYS A 602 18.05 17.33 -15.49
CA LYS A 602 17.94 16.82 -16.85
C LYS A 602 16.68 17.39 -17.52
N GLU A 603 16.63 17.31 -18.84
CA GLU A 603 15.42 17.60 -19.59
C GLU A 603 14.42 16.44 -19.47
N TYR A 604 13.12 16.71 -19.57
CA TYR A 604 12.09 15.69 -19.38
C TYR A 604 12.24 14.48 -20.31
N LYS A 605 12.75 14.68 -21.53
CA LYS A 605 12.99 13.62 -22.53
C LYS A 605 14.12 12.66 -22.16
N ASP A 606 15.04 13.10 -21.30
CA ASP A 606 16.13 12.26 -20.82
C ASP A 606 15.73 11.46 -19.58
N VAL A 607 14.57 11.76 -18.99
CA VAL A 607 14.11 11.18 -17.73
C VAL A 607 12.86 10.33 -17.92
N TYR A 608 11.89 10.82 -18.71
CA TYR A 608 10.63 10.14 -18.94
C TYR A 608 10.60 9.44 -20.30
N ARG A 609 9.96 8.28 -20.32
CA ARG A 609 9.66 7.49 -21.52
C ARG A 609 8.15 7.31 -21.62
N LYS A 610 7.63 7.32 -22.84
CA LYS A 610 6.22 7.05 -23.12
C LYS A 610 6.06 5.60 -23.55
N VAL A 611 5.07 4.92 -22.98
CA VAL A 611 4.58 3.62 -23.42
C VAL A 611 3.17 3.80 -23.95
N GLN A 612 2.88 3.21 -25.10
CA GLN A 612 1.55 3.22 -25.73
C GLN A 612 1.19 1.83 -26.24
N ALA A 613 -0.07 1.65 -26.65
CA ALA A 613 -0.53 0.40 -27.22
C ALA A 613 0.03 0.24 -28.64
N VAL A 614 0.44 -0.98 -29.01
CA VAL A 614 0.82 -1.28 -30.38
C VAL A 614 -0.38 -1.04 -31.30
N LYS A 615 -0.17 -0.32 -32.41
CA LYS A 615 -1.19 -0.14 -33.44
C LYS A 615 -1.43 -1.46 -34.17
N LEU A 616 -2.37 -2.27 -33.70
CA LEU A 616 -2.79 -3.48 -34.41
C LEU A 616 -3.46 -3.09 -35.73
N LYS A 617 -2.80 -3.41 -36.86
CA LYS A 617 -3.32 -3.16 -38.22
C LYS A 617 -4.73 -3.71 -38.45
N VAL A 618 -5.17 -4.70 -37.67
CA VAL A 618 -6.49 -5.33 -37.79
C VAL A 618 -7.62 -4.44 -37.24
N LEU A 619 -7.39 -3.70 -36.15
CA LEU A 619 -8.39 -2.77 -35.59
C LEU A 619 -8.61 -1.54 -36.49
N ALA A 620 -7.61 -1.17 -37.29
CA ALA A 620 -7.75 -0.12 -38.30
C ALA A 620 -8.61 -0.54 -39.50
N VAL A 621 -8.79 -1.85 -39.74
CA VAL A 621 -9.62 -2.36 -40.84
C VAL A 621 -11.11 -2.37 -40.44
N GLU A 622 -11.44 -2.66 -39.18
CA GLU A 622 -12.83 -2.59 -38.69
C GLU A 622 -13.36 -1.15 -38.60
N SER A 623 -12.53 -0.16 -38.24
CA SER A 623 -12.98 1.24 -38.22
C SER A 623 -13.33 1.75 -39.62
N ILE A 624 -12.58 1.35 -40.65
CA ILE A 624 -12.86 1.69 -42.05
C ILE A 624 -14.12 0.96 -42.54
N ALA A 625 -14.31 -0.31 -42.15
CA ALA A 625 -15.51 -1.07 -42.49
C ALA A 625 -16.78 -0.49 -41.82
N SER A 626 -16.68 0.12 -40.64
CA SER A 626 -17.82 0.76 -39.97
C SER A 626 -18.24 2.10 -40.60
N GLU A 627 -17.32 2.82 -41.26
CA GLU A 627 -17.62 4.06 -41.98
C GLU A 627 -18.25 3.84 -43.37
N GLU A 628 -18.15 2.63 -43.95
CA GLU A 628 -18.72 2.31 -45.28
C GLU A 628 -20.19 1.84 -45.27
N TYR A 629 -20.81 1.58 -44.11
CA TYR A 629 -22.22 1.13 -44.02
C TYR A 629 -23.19 2.23 -43.53
N GLY A 630 -22.93 3.48 -43.89
CA GLY A 630 -23.71 4.65 -43.45
C GLY A 630 -24.67 5.27 -44.48
N ILE A 631 -25.04 4.59 -45.57
CA ILE A 631 -25.95 5.16 -46.59
C ILE A 631 -26.95 4.11 -47.11
N ASP A 632 -28.22 4.52 -47.20
CA ASP A 632 -29.42 3.90 -47.77
C ASP A 632 -30.23 2.91 -46.91
N TRP A 633 -31.07 3.47 -46.03
CA TRP A 633 -32.32 2.84 -45.58
C TRP A 633 -33.53 3.80 -45.53
N ASP A 634 -33.58 4.84 -46.36
CA ASP A 634 -34.81 5.62 -46.56
C ASP A 634 -35.41 5.35 -47.94
N LYS A 635 -36.24 4.31 -48.00
CA LYS A 635 -37.39 4.25 -48.90
C LYS A 635 -38.64 4.65 -48.10
N GLU A 636 -38.98 5.93 -48.16
CA GLU A 636 -40.31 6.45 -48.55
C GLU A 636 -40.20 7.91 -49.01
#